data_AF-A0A3Q4BV64-F1
#
_entry.id   AF-A0A3Q4BV64-F1
#
_cell.length_a   1.000
_cell.length_b   1.000
_cell.length_c   1.000
_cell.angle_alpha   90.00
_cell.angle_beta   90.00
_cell.angle_gamma   90.00
#
_symmetry.space_group_name_H-M   'P 1'
#
loop_
_entity.id
_entity.type
_entity.pdbx_description
1 polymer ?
#
loop_
_entity_poly.entity_id
_entity_poly.type
_entity_poly.pdbx_seq_one_letter_code
_entity_poly.pdbx_strand_id
1 'polypeptide(L)'
;MKMKLMFRPLLLLYCATQALGFGTDSVIETELNKTVSLVCEPNGAQADEELVWLRNGALINLKEGNDKGHSSVCVTPVIHEDNGAIFTCSLSKNSSASASVTLNVTYGPNLFGSEEVTVEEEAVLLLQCDTLANPPVSSVSWTVNGSKVNLEESGMAETNDGFKSKLTANKVERRLHEGTFNCSAVSSMYGVHTKTFYVKVTDKTIKFPLMPMIAGLVVVGLTALLAVLARWQRIMRLELHTLKLTHYY
;
A
#
# COMPACT_ATOMS: atom_id res chain seq x y z
N MET A 1 27.78 -43.50 -25.02
CA MET A 1 27.30 -42.27 -24.36
C MET A 1 25.78 -42.16 -24.61
N LYS A 2 24.94 -42.66 -23.70
CA LYS A 2 23.47 -42.58 -23.81
C LYS A 2 22.99 -41.50 -22.84
N MET A 3 22.59 -40.37 -23.40
CA MET A 3 22.04 -39.24 -22.64
C MET A 3 20.61 -39.59 -22.21
N LYS A 4 20.41 -39.83 -20.92
CA LYS A 4 19.07 -39.94 -20.33
C LYS A 4 18.45 -38.53 -20.36
N LEU A 5 17.54 -38.29 -21.30
CA LEU A 5 16.64 -37.14 -21.24
C LEU A 5 15.77 -37.29 -19.98
N MET A 6 15.98 -36.43 -18.98
CA MET A 6 15.02 -36.24 -17.91
C MET A 6 13.86 -35.42 -18.46
N PHE A 7 12.74 -36.09 -18.76
CA PHE A 7 11.45 -35.43 -18.93
C PHE A 7 11.03 -34.91 -17.54
N ARG A 8 11.25 -33.62 -17.28
CA ARG A 8 10.52 -32.90 -16.23
C ARG A 8 9.06 -32.80 -16.69
N PRO A 9 8.07 -33.35 -15.96
CA PRO A 9 6.69 -33.13 -16.32
C PRO A 9 6.40 -31.64 -16.09
N LEU A 10 6.09 -30.93 -17.17
CA LEU A 10 5.46 -29.62 -17.12
C LEU A 10 4.17 -29.83 -16.32
N LEU A 11 4.03 -29.19 -15.15
CA LEU A 11 2.76 -29.16 -14.44
C LEU A 11 1.75 -28.50 -15.37
N LEU A 12 0.95 -29.30 -16.08
CA LEU A 12 -0.30 -28.87 -16.66
C LEU A 12 -1.17 -28.48 -15.46
N LEU A 13 -1.29 -27.17 -15.21
CA LEU A 13 -2.26 -26.63 -14.26
C LEU A 13 -3.65 -27.01 -14.77
N TYR A 14 -4.13 -28.18 -14.33
CA TYR A 14 -5.49 -28.60 -14.54
C TYR A 14 -6.38 -27.63 -13.78
N CYS A 15 -7.13 -26.82 -14.52
CA CYS A 15 -8.13 -25.91 -13.97
C CYS A 15 -9.26 -26.74 -13.35
N ALA A 16 -9.81 -26.28 -12.23
CA ALA A 16 -10.99 -26.89 -11.62
C ALA A 16 -12.23 -26.59 -12.49
N THR A 17 -12.99 -27.62 -12.87
CA THR A 17 -14.12 -27.52 -13.80
C THR A 17 -15.41 -27.07 -13.10
N GLN A 18 -16.00 -25.97 -13.57
CA GLN A 18 -17.37 -25.56 -13.26
C GLN A 18 -18.14 -25.33 -14.56
N ALA A 19 -19.29 -26.01 -14.70
CA ALA A 19 -20.13 -25.94 -15.90
C ALA A 19 -21.24 -24.90 -15.73
N LEU A 20 -21.43 -24.04 -16.73
CA LEU A 20 -22.52 -23.07 -16.78
C LEU A 20 -23.69 -23.61 -17.62
N GLY A 21 -24.90 -23.53 -17.08
CA GLY A 21 -26.14 -23.76 -17.83
C GLY A 21 -26.65 -22.49 -18.51
N PHE A 22 -27.22 -22.62 -19.71
CA PHE A 22 -27.90 -21.51 -20.40
C PHE A 22 -29.14 -21.06 -19.62
N GLY A 23 -29.33 -19.73 -19.50
CA GLY A 23 -30.47 -19.12 -18.81
C GLY A 23 -30.39 -19.08 -17.28
N THR A 24 -29.26 -19.48 -16.68
CA THR A 24 -29.04 -19.33 -15.24
C THR A 24 -28.10 -18.15 -14.96
N ASP A 25 -28.55 -17.18 -14.17
CA ASP A 25 -27.66 -16.26 -13.47
C ASP A 25 -27.13 -16.99 -12.23
N SER A 26 -25.90 -17.48 -12.31
CA SER A 26 -25.27 -18.18 -11.19
C SER A 26 -24.18 -17.32 -10.53
N VAL A 27 -23.86 -17.67 -9.29
CA VAL A 27 -22.75 -17.07 -8.54
C VAL A 27 -21.73 -18.16 -8.27
N ILE A 28 -20.48 -17.92 -8.67
CA ILE A 28 -19.36 -18.80 -8.35
C ILE A 28 -18.59 -18.21 -7.18
N GLU A 29 -18.57 -18.93 -6.07
CA GLU A 29 -17.73 -18.62 -4.92
C GLU A 29 -16.29 -19.06 -5.20
N THR A 30 -15.34 -18.15 -4.98
CA THR A 30 -13.90 -18.43 -5.12
C THR A 30 -13.07 -17.58 -4.15
N GLU A 31 -11.75 -17.80 -4.12
CA GLU A 31 -10.79 -17.08 -3.30
C GLU A 31 -9.67 -16.51 -4.17
N LEU A 32 -8.91 -15.55 -3.63
CA LEU A 32 -7.73 -14.99 -4.29
C LEU A 32 -6.69 -16.06 -4.62
N ASN A 33 -5.93 -15.84 -5.69
CA ASN A 33 -4.87 -16.73 -6.19
C ASN A 33 -5.34 -18.13 -6.58
N LYS A 34 -6.65 -18.39 -6.59
CA LYS A 34 -7.23 -19.61 -7.16
C LYS A 34 -7.32 -19.48 -8.67
N THR A 35 -7.75 -20.58 -9.29
CA THR A 35 -8.05 -20.64 -10.71
C THR A 35 -9.48 -21.11 -10.88
N VAL A 36 -10.26 -20.38 -11.66
CA VAL A 36 -11.66 -20.72 -11.99
C VAL A 36 -11.75 -21.05 -13.47
N SER A 37 -12.29 -22.23 -13.80
CA SER A 37 -12.62 -22.61 -15.18
C SER A 37 -14.10 -22.47 -15.42
N LEU A 38 -14.47 -21.60 -16.36
CA LEU A 38 -15.83 -21.44 -16.82
C LEU A 38 -16.01 -22.24 -18.09
N VAL A 39 -17.00 -23.12 -18.12
CA VAL A 39 -17.34 -23.94 -19.28
C VAL A 39 -18.73 -23.59 -19.77
N CYS A 40 -18.85 -23.38 -21.08
CA CYS A 40 -20.09 -23.09 -21.77
C CYS A 40 -20.36 -24.17 -22.81
N GLU A 41 -21.47 -24.88 -22.65
CA GLU A 41 -21.94 -25.95 -23.53
C GLU A 41 -23.45 -25.78 -23.71
N PRO A 42 -23.91 -25.10 -24.77
CA PRO A 42 -25.34 -24.90 -25.00
C PRO A 42 -26.03 -26.23 -25.32
N ASN A 43 -27.17 -26.48 -24.68
CA ASN A 43 -27.94 -27.71 -24.90
C ASN A 43 -28.43 -27.81 -26.35
N GLY A 44 -28.03 -28.87 -27.05
CA GLY A 44 -28.41 -29.10 -28.44
C GLY A 44 -27.62 -28.27 -29.47
N ALA A 45 -26.54 -27.60 -29.05
CA ALA A 45 -25.64 -26.92 -29.96
C ALA A 45 -24.96 -27.91 -30.91
N GLN A 46 -24.88 -27.53 -32.19
CA GLN A 46 -24.09 -28.29 -33.17
C GLN A 46 -22.59 -28.00 -32.95
N ALA A 47 -21.73 -28.95 -33.33
CA ALA A 47 -20.28 -28.83 -33.14
C ALA A 47 -19.65 -27.61 -33.84
N ASP A 48 -20.33 -27.02 -34.82
CA ASP A 48 -19.86 -25.85 -35.58
C ASP A 48 -20.51 -24.52 -35.16
N GLU A 49 -21.38 -24.53 -34.14
CA GLU A 49 -22.00 -23.29 -33.65
C GLU A 49 -20.99 -22.42 -32.91
N GLU A 50 -20.81 -21.19 -33.38
CA GLU A 50 -19.84 -20.25 -32.84
C GLU A 50 -20.34 -19.61 -31.53
N LEU A 51 -19.47 -19.58 -30.52
CA LEU A 51 -19.68 -19.07 -29.18
C LEU A 51 -18.87 -17.80 -28.94
N VAL A 52 -19.49 -16.86 -28.23
CA VAL A 52 -18.89 -15.59 -27.85
C VAL A 52 -18.86 -15.48 -26.33
N TRP A 53 -17.72 -15.07 -25.79
CA TRP A 53 -17.56 -14.75 -24.38
C TRP A 53 -17.38 -13.25 -24.16
N LEU A 54 -18.08 -12.73 -23.15
CA LEU A 54 -17.94 -11.37 -22.65
C LEU A 54 -17.50 -11.41 -21.18
N ARG A 55 -16.59 -10.52 -20.78
CA ARG A 55 -16.28 -10.20 -19.39
C ARG A 55 -16.70 -8.76 -19.13
N ASN A 56 -17.66 -8.54 -18.24
CA ASN A 56 -18.24 -7.22 -17.97
C ASN A 56 -18.69 -6.51 -19.26
N GLY A 57 -19.26 -7.26 -20.21
CA GLY A 57 -19.70 -6.76 -21.52
C GLY A 57 -18.58 -6.58 -22.56
N ALA A 58 -17.30 -6.74 -22.21
CA ALA A 58 -16.18 -6.66 -23.13
C ALA A 58 -15.84 -8.02 -23.73
N LEU A 59 -15.57 -8.06 -25.03
CA LEU A 59 -15.24 -9.29 -25.76
C LEU A 59 -13.95 -9.94 -25.26
N ILE A 60 -14.01 -11.24 -24.98
CA ILE A 60 -12.83 -12.05 -24.68
C ILE A 60 -12.29 -12.66 -25.98
N ASN A 61 -11.00 -12.46 -26.26
CA ASN A 61 -10.34 -13.10 -27.38
C ASN A 61 -10.08 -14.57 -27.07
N LEU A 62 -10.86 -15.46 -27.69
CA LEU A 62 -10.72 -16.89 -27.54
C LEU A 62 -9.54 -17.40 -28.38
N LYS A 63 -8.92 -18.49 -27.91
CA LYS A 63 -7.94 -19.23 -28.72
C LYS A 63 -8.67 -19.93 -29.87
N GLU A 64 -7.99 -20.10 -31.00
CA GLU A 64 -8.52 -20.81 -32.17
C GLU A 64 -9.03 -22.21 -31.77
N GLY A 65 -10.29 -22.52 -32.14
CA GLY A 65 -10.94 -23.78 -31.83
C GLY A 65 -11.61 -23.86 -30.44
N ASN A 66 -11.51 -22.81 -29.62
CA ASN A 66 -12.22 -22.68 -28.34
C ASN A 66 -13.45 -21.77 -28.46
N ASP A 67 -14.06 -21.74 -29.63
CA ASP A 67 -15.16 -20.85 -30.02
C ASP A 67 -16.32 -21.64 -30.64
N LYS A 68 -16.33 -22.98 -30.59
CA LYS A 68 -17.33 -23.80 -31.27
C LYS A 68 -17.91 -24.91 -30.41
N GLY A 69 -19.24 -24.96 -30.29
CA GLY A 69 -20.02 -26.01 -29.62
C GLY A 69 -19.81 -26.09 -28.09
N HIS A 70 -18.57 -26.18 -27.66
CA HIS A 70 -18.12 -26.18 -26.27
C HIS A 70 -16.93 -25.22 -26.14
N SER A 71 -17.04 -24.24 -25.25
CA SER A 71 -15.98 -23.24 -25.03
C SER A 71 -15.67 -23.09 -23.55
N SER A 72 -14.40 -22.84 -23.22
CA SER A 72 -13.96 -22.63 -21.86
C SER A 72 -13.07 -21.39 -21.68
N VAL A 73 -13.23 -20.68 -20.58
CA VAL A 73 -12.41 -19.52 -20.21
C VAL A 73 -11.89 -19.72 -18.80
N CYS A 74 -10.61 -19.39 -18.58
CA CYS A 74 -9.97 -19.51 -17.28
C CYS A 74 -9.66 -18.13 -16.69
N VAL A 75 -9.97 -17.95 -15.41
CA VAL A 75 -9.54 -16.80 -14.60
C VAL A 75 -8.41 -17.28 -13.70
N THR A 76 -7.18 -16.82 -13.96
CA THR A 76 -5.99 -17.23 -13.21
C THR A 76 -4.87 -16.17 -13.27
N PRO A 77 -4.29 -15.79 -12.11
CA PRO A 77 -4.85 -15.97 -10.77
C PRO A 77 -6.13 -15.15 -10.62
N VAL A 78 -7.05 -15.59 -9.75
CA VAL A 78 -8.16 -14.75 -9.30
C VAL A 78 -7.61 -13.58 -8.45
N ILE A 79 -8.00 -12.36 -8.79
CA ILE A 79 -7.59 -11.10 -8.14
C ILE A 79 -8.79 -10.34 -7.57
N HIS A 80 -8.55 -9.27 -6.81
CA HIS A 80 -9.61 -8.47 -6.17
C HIS A 80 -10.60 -7.89 -7.19
N GLU A 81 -10.12 -7.47 -8.36
CA GLU A 81 -10.91 -6.88 -9.44
C GLU A 81 -11.80 -7.91 -10.17
N ASP A 82 -11.61 -9.20 -9.93
CA ASP A 82 -12.52 -10.24 -10.41
C ASP A 82 -13.79 -10.33 -9.55
N ASN A 83 -13.82 -9.73 -8.35
CA ASN A 83 -15.01 -9.73 -7.50
C ASN A 83 -16.16 -8.96 -8.17
N GLY A 84 -17.32 -9.61 -8.32
CA GLY A 84 -18.47 -9.07 -9.03
C GLY A 84 -18.30 -9.07 -10.55
N ALA A 85 -17.21 -9.62 -11.10
CA ALA A 85 -17.04 -9.73 -12.55
C ALA A 85 -18.07 -10.71 -13.14
N ILE A 86 -18.75 -10.27 -14.20
CA ILE A 86 -19.77 -11.03 -14.90
C ILE A 86 -19.16 -11.61 -16.16
N PHE A 87 -19.25 -12.93 -16.31
CA PHE A 87 -18.86 -13.64 -17.51
C PHE A 87 -20.12 -14.14 -18.22
N THR A 88 -20.27 -13.76 -19.48
CA THR A 88 -21.42 -14.14 -20.30
C THR A 88 -20.95 -14.92 -21.51
N CYS A 89 -21.51 -16.10 -21.71
CA CYS A 89 -21.37 -16.89 -22.92
C CYS A 89 -22.67 -16.81 -23.73
N SER A 90 -22.58 -16.67 -25.05
CA SER A 90 -23.75 -16.67 -25.94
C SER A 90 -23.43 -17.25 -27.31
N LEU A 91 -24.46 -17.64 -28.06
CA LEU A 91 -24.30 -18.00 -29.47
C LEU A 91 -24.03 -16.73 -30.30
N SER A 92 -23.00 -16.76 -31.15
CA SER A 92 -22.61 -15.66 -32.06
C SER A 92 -23.80 -15.15 -32.90
N LYS A 93 -24.63 -16.08 -33.39
CA LYS A 93 -25.81 -15.78 -34.23
C LYS A 93 -27.10 -15.52 -33.44
N ASN A 94 -27.12 -15.81 -32.14
CA ASN A 94 -28.30 -15.65 -31.29
C ASN A 94 -27.88 -15.27 -29.86
N SER A 95 -27.66 -13.98 -29.63
CA SER A 95 -27.30 -13.44 -28.31
C SER A 95 -28.40 -13.58 -27.25
N SER A 96 -29.64 -13.91 -27.65
CA SER A 96 -30.74 -14.16 -26.70
C SER A 96 -30.59 -15.53 -26.02
N ALA A 97 -29.82 -16.44 -26.63
CA ALA A 97 -29.39 -17.66 -26.01
C ALA A 97 -28.03 -17.36 -25.32
N SER A 98 -28.07 -17.11 -24.01
CA SER A 98 -26.89 -16.80 -23.22
C SER A 98 -26.92 -17.44 -21.82
N ALA A 99 -25.73 -17.66 -21.27
CA ALA A 99 -25.49 -18.01 -19.87
C ALA A 99 -24.62 -16.93 -19.24
N SER A 100 -24.93 -16.51 -18.01
CA SER A 100 -24.13 -15.54 -17.27
C SER A 100 -23.76 -16.07 -15.90
N VAL A 101 -22.56 -15.73 -15.46
CA VAL A 101 -22.10 -16.05 -14.11
C VAL A 101 -21.37 -14.87 -13.51
N THR A 102 -21.63 -14.64 -12.23
CA THR A 102 -20.92 -13.62 -11.45
C THR A 102 -19.92 -14.31 -10.54
N LEU A 103 -18.67 -13.85 -10.55
CA LEU A 103 -17.69 -14.31 -9.57
C LEU A 103 -17.89 -13.57 -8.25
N ASN A 104 -18.05 -14.31 -7.16
CA ASN A 104 -17.95 -13.77 -5.81
C ASN A 104 -16.60 -14.20 -5.24
N VAL A 105 -15.66 -13.25 -5.16
CA VAL A 105 -14.30 -13.52 -4.69
C VAL A 105 -14.24 -13.16 -3.22
N THR A 106 -14.13 -14.18 -2.38
CA THR A 106 -14.02 -14.02 -0.94
C THR A 106 -12.57 -13.87 -0.51
N TYR A 107 -12.32 -12.97 0.44
CA TYR A 107 -11.00 -12.71 1.01
C TYR A 107 -11.10 -11.98 2.36
N GLY A 108 -10.13 -12.27 3.24
CA GLY A 108 -9.99 -11.62 4.53
C GLY A 108 -9.23 -10.30 4.45
N PRO A 109 -9.28 -9.48 5.52
CA PRO A 109 -8.53 -8.22 5.60
C PRO A 109 -7.02 -8.46 5.66
N ASN A 110 -6.25 -7.55 5.08
CA ASN A 110 -4.79 -7.66 5.01
C ASN A 110 -4.13 -7.04 6.26
N LEU A 111 -4.32 -7.70 7.41
CA LEU A 111 -3.72 -7.32 8.69
C LEU A 111 -2.78 -8.42 9.17
N PHE A 112 -1.50 -8.32 8.82
CA PHE A 112 -0.47 -9.27 9.23
C PHE A 112 0.80 -8.55 9.67
N GLY A 113 1.51 -9.20 10.59
CA GLY A 113 2.83 -8.79 11.05
C GLY A 113 2.81 -7.53 11.92
N SER A 114 3.99 -6.93 12.02
CA SER A 114 4.24 -5.76 12.85
C SER A 114 5.02 -4.70 12.07
N GLU A 115 4.81 -3.44 12.45
CA GLU A 115 5.48 -2.29 11.86
C GLU A 115 6.13 -1.44 12.95
N GLU A 116 7.41 -1.11 12.81
CA GLU A 116 8.09 -0.17 13.71
C GLU A 116 7.90 1.25 13.19
N VAL A 117 7.33 2.13 14.01
CA VAL A 117 7.04 3.52 13.65
C VAL A 117 7.84 4.42 14.58
N THR A 118 8.80 5.17 14.02
CA THR A 118 9.53 6.19 14.78
C THR A 118 9.01 7.56 14.38
N VAL A 119 8.59 8.35 15.37
CA VAL A 119 8.02 9.69 15.15
C VAL A 119 8.61 10.69 16.13
N GLU A 120 8.81 11.94 15.71
CA GLU A 120 9.30 13.00 16.59
C GLU A 120 8.18 13.59 17.45
N GLU A 121 8.51 14.11 18.63
CA GLU A 121 7.58 14.91 19.42
C GLU A 121 7.04 16.11 18.61
N GLU A 122 5.77 16.41 18.82
CA GLU A 122 4.97 17.42 18.10
C GLU A 122 4.72 17.16 16.61
N ALA A 123 5.22 16.06 16.04
CA ALA A 123 4.91 15.67 14.66
C ALA A 123 3.50 15.07 14.54
N VAL A 124 3.11 14.73 13.30
CA VAL A 124 1.87 13.99 13.01
C VAL A 124 2.16 12.49 13.00
N LEU A 125 1.38 11.72 13.75
CA LEU A 125 1.36 10.26 13.70
C LEU A 125 0.15 9.79 12.89
N LEU A 126 0.37 8.86 11.97
CA LEU A 126 -0.69 8.18 11.21
C LEU A 126 -0.43 6.68 11.21
N LEU A 127 -1.33 5.92 11.84
CA LEU A 127 -1.36 4.46 11.76
C LEU A 127 -2.51 4.05 10.84
N GLN A 128 -2.27 3.11 9.93
CA GLN A 128 -3.28 2.68 8.96
C GLN A 128 -3.35 1.17 8.82
N CYS A 129 -4.58 0.66 8.86
CA CYS A 129 -4.95 -0.72 8.57
C CYS A 129 -5.73 -0.83 7.27
N ASP A 130 -5.42 -1.86 6.49
CA ASP A 130 -6.22 -2.27 5.34
C ASP A 130 -7.20 -3.36 5.78
N THR A 131 -8.45 -2.94 5.96
CA THR A 131 -9.55 -3.78 6.44
C THR A 131 -10.46 -4.26 5.31
N LEU A 132 -10.05 -4.05 4.05
CA LEU A 132 -10.78 -4.48 2.87
C LEU A 132 -10.96 -6.00 2.90
N ALA A 133 -12.21 -6.44 2.94
CA ALA A 133 -12.59 -7.85 2.98
C ALA A 133 -13.89 -8.08 2.22
N ASN A 134 -14.07 -9.30 1.70
CA ASN A 134 -15.34 -9.76 1.17
C ASN A 134 -15.67 -11.14 1.77
N PRO A 135 -16.76 -11.28 2.55
CA PRO A 135 -17.68 -10.23 3.00
C PRO A 135 -17.01 -9.13 3.85
N PRO A 136 -17.60 -7.93 3.94
CA PRO A 136 -17.05 -6.84 4.75
C PRO A 136 -16.81 -7.25 6.21
N VAL A 137 -15.79 -6.67 6.83
CA VAL A 137 -15.50 -6.90 8.25
C VAL A 137 -16.67 -6.42 9.13
N SER A 138 -16.99 -7.18 10.17
CA SER A 138 -18.09 -6.87 11.09
C SER A 138 -17.72 -5.79 12.11
N SER A 139 -16.43 -5.67 12.43
CA SER A 139 -15.92 -4.64 13.34
C SER A 139 -14.43 -4.40 13.14
N VAL A 140 -13.99 -3.19 13.48
CA VAL A 140 -12.59 -2.79 13.57
C VAL A 140 -12.38 -2.13 14.94
N SER A 141 -11.23 -2.37 15.56
CA SER A 141 -10.92 -1.80 16.87
C SER A 141 -9.43 -1.48 17.00
N TRP A 142 -9.15 -0.41 17.73
CA TRP A 142 -7.80 -0.01 18.11
C TRP A 142 -7.57 -0.19 19.60
N THR A 143 -6.43 -0.79 19.94
CA THR A 143 -5.93 -0.87 21.31
C THR A 143 -4.52 -0.31 21.39
N VAL A 144 -4.15 0.26 22.53
CA VAL A 144 -2.80 0.69 22.87
C VAL A 144 -2.41 0.02 24.18
N ASN A 145 -1.25 -0.64 24.19
CA ASN A 145 -0.73 -1.37 25.36
C ASN A 145 -1.76 -2.34 25.98
N GLY A 146 -2.56 -3.00 25.13
CA GLY A 146 -3.59 -3.97 25.54
C GLY A 146 -4.92 -3.38 25.99
N SER A 147 -5.05 -2.04 26.06
CA SER A 147 -6.30 -1.35 26.41
C SER A 147 -6.91 -0.65 25.21
N LYS A 148 -8.23 -0.48 25.17
CA LYS A 148 -8.89 0.28 24.08
C LYS A 148 -8.35 1.71 24.04
N VAL A 149 -8.08 2.24 22.85
CA VAL A 149 -7.64 3.63 22.70
C VAL A 149 -8.76 4.58 23.16
N ASN A 150 -8.45 5.48 24.08
CA ASN A 150 -9.31 6.58 24.47
C ASN A 150 -8.98 7.79 23.58
N LEU A 151 -9.78 8.04 22.55
CA LEU A 151 -9.53 9.07 21.53
C LEU A 151 -9.46 10.48 22.12
N GLU A 152 -10.32 10.80 23.09
CA GLU A 152 -10.37 12.13 23.71
C GLU A 152 -9.13 12.40 24.57
N GLU A 153 -8.77 11.46 25.44
CA GLU A 153 -7.63 11.58 26.36
C GLU A 153 -6.28 11.56 25.62
N SER A 154 -6.18 10.77 24.56
CA SER A 154 -4.97 10.70 23.73
C SER A 154 -4.87 11.83 22.70
N GLY A 155 -5.94 12.61 22.48
CA GLY A 155 -5.97 13.63 21.42
C GLY A 155 -5.88 13.02 20.01
N MET A 156 -6.30 11.76 19.86
CA MET A 156 -6.27 11.03 18.59
C MET A 156 -7.64 11.03 17.91
N ALA A 157 -7.64 10.90 16.59
CA ALA A 157 -8.84 10.72 15.79
C ALA A 157 -8.80 9.38 15.07
N GLU A 158 -9.90 8.63 15.13
CA GLU A 158 -10.12 7.45 14.30
C GLU A 158 -10.95 7.84 13.08
N THR A 159 -10.60 7.30 11.91
CA THR A 159 -11.42 7.35 10.71
C THR A 159 -11.51 5.96 10.11
N ASN A 160 -12.72 5.53 9.77
CA ASN A 160 -12.98 4.23 9.17
C ASN A 160 -13.94 4.40 7.99
N ASP A 161 -13.51 4.00 6.80
CA ASP A 161 -14.31 4.07 5.57
C ASP A 161 -14.87 2.70 5.11
N GLY A 162 -14.73 1.66 5.94
CA GLY A 162 -15.11 0.27 5.65
C GLY A 162 -14.00 -0.54 4.95
N PHE A 163 -13.04 0.12 4.31
CA PHE A 163 -11.91 -0.51 3.62
C PHE A 163 -10.58 -0.27 4.32
N LYS A 164 -10.46 0.87 5.00
CA LYS A 164 -9.29 1.30 5.74
C LYS A 164 -9.72 1.91 7.06
N SER A 165 -8.98 1.58 8.11
CA SER A 165 -9.08 2.25 9.40
C SER A 165 -7.78 2.99 9.69
N LYS A 166 -7.90 4.25 10.10
CA LYS A 166 -6.78 5.16 10.37
C LYS A 166 -6.89 5.70 11.78
N LEU A 167 -5.77 5.72 12.49
CA LEU A 167 -5.64 6.35 13.80
C LEU A 167 -4.57 7.45 13.70
N THR A 168 -4.97 8.69 13.96
CA THR A 168 -4.13 9.88 13.70
C THR A 168 -3.97 10.72 14.96
N ALA A 169 -2.75 11.21 15.22
CA ALA A 169 -2.49 12.27 16.18
C ALA A 169 -1.83 13.45 15.47
N ASN A 170 -2.42 14.64 15.55
CA ASN A 170 -1.86 15.84 14.89
C ASN A 170 -0.63 16.39 15.60
N LYS A 171 -0.50 16.11 16.90
CA LYS A 171 0.63 16.52 17.73
C LYS A 171 1.03 15.36 18.63
N VAL A 172 2.15 14.73 18.31
CA VAL A 172 2.66 13.59 19.06
C VAL A 172 3.23 14.03 20.41
N GLU A 173 2.86 13.28 21.44
CA GLU A 173 3.35 13.38 22.81
C GLU A 173 3.82 12.01 23.27
N ARG A 174 5.09 11.91 23.71
CA ARG A 174 5.72 10.65 24.12
C ARG A 174 4.89 9.86 25.13
N ARG A 175 4.31 10.53 26.14
CA ARG A 175 3.55 9.87 27.22
C ARG A 175 2.25 9.22 26.75
N LEU A 176 1.65 9.72 25.67
CA LEU A 176 0.34 9.28 25.18
C LEU A 176 0.45 8.38 23.95
N HIS A 177 1.48 8.61 23.12
CA HIS A 177 1.59 8.03 21.79
C HIS A 177 2.74 7.03 21.64
N GLU A 178 3.65 6.91 22.62
CA GLU A 178 4.64 5.84 22.63
C GLU A 178 4.01 4.55 23.18
N GLY A 179 4.16 3.45 22.45
CA GLY A 179 3.58 2.18 22.86
C GLY A 179 3.30 1.22 21.73
N THR A 180 2.61 0.13 22.08
CA THR A 180 2.20 -0.91 21.13
C THR A 180 0.74 -0.72 20.75
N PHE A 181 0.47 -0.33 19.52
CA PHE A 181 -0.87 -0.19 18.99
C PHE A 181 -1.26 -1.46 18.24
N ASN A 182 -2.44 -2.01 18.51
CA ASN A 182 -3.00 -3.09 17.72
C ASN A 182 -4.29 -2.63 17.07
N CYS A 183 -4.38 -2.92 15.78
CA CYS A 183 -5.59 -2.73 15.01
C CYS A 183 -6.11 -4.11 14.62
N SER A 184 -7.30 -4.42 15.10
CA SER A 184 -7.93 -5.72 14.93
C SER A 184 -9.22 -5.57 14.13
N ALA A 185 -9.39 -6.39 13.10
CA ALA A 185 -10.61 -6.49 12.32
C ALA A 185 -11.20 -7.90 12.39
N VAL A 186 -12.52 -7.99 12.48
CA VAL A 186 -13.24 -9.26 12.60
C VAL A 186 -13.94 -9.56 11.28
N SER A 187 -13.57 -10.65 10.63
CA SER A 187 -14.26 -11.22 9.48
C SER A 187 -15.14 -12.39 9.91
N SER A 188 -16.36 -12.46 9.37
CA SER A 188 -17.27 -13.60 9.60
C SER A 188 -16.75 -14.91 8.98
N MET A 189 -15.95 -14.82 7.92
CA MET A 189 -15.40 -15.99 7.20
C MET A 189 -13.95 -16.29 7.57
N TYR A 190 -13.13 -15.26 7.76
CA TYR A 190 -11.68 -15.40 7.96
C TYR A 190 -11.24 -15.22 9.42
N GLY A 191 -12.19 -14.93 10.33
CA GLY A 191 -11.90 -14.74 11.75
C GLY A 191 -11.26 -13.39 12.05
N VAL A 192 -10.48 -13.33 13.13
CA VAL A 192 -9.88 -12.08 13.62
C VAL A 192 -8.47 -11.92 13.05
N HIS A 193 -8.23 -10.80 12.38
CA HIS A 193 -6.90 -10.40 11.91
C HIS A 193 -6.42 -9.19 12.68
N THR A 194 -5.13 -9.12 12.97
CA THR A 194 -4.54 -8.03 13.77
C THR A 194 -3.20 -7.62 13.20
N LYS A 195 -3.00 -6.31 13.06
CA LYS A 195 -1.71 -5.70 12.74
C LYS A 195 -1.21 -4.90 13.94
N THR A 196 0.06 -5.07 14.27
CA THR A 196 0.71 -4.39 15.41
C THR A 196 1.62 -3.28 14.92
N PHE A 197 1.60 -2.14 15.62
CA PHE A 197 2.52 -1.03 15.42
C PHE A 197 3.30 -0.79 16.70
N TYR A 198 4.62 -0.83 16.61
CA TYR A 198 5.52 -0.45 17.70
C TYR A 198 5.92 1.00 17.50
N VAL A 199 5.24 1.91 18.20
CA VAL A 199 5.46 3.35 18.07
C VAL A 199 6.51 3.79 19.08
N LYS A 200 7.60 4.37 18.59
CA LYS A 200 8.68 4.97 19.39
C LYS A 200 8.72 6.47 19.15
N VAL A 201 8.70 7.26 20.22
CA VAL A 201 8.74 8.71 20.12
C VAL A 201 10.16 9.20 20.39
N THR A 202 10.66 10.05 19.50
CA THR A 202 11.99 10.67 19.58
C THR A 202 11.87 12.14 19.90
N ASP A 203 12.89 12.69 20.58
CA ASP A 203 12.91 14.11 20.88
C ASP A 203 12.91 14.93 19.59
N LYS A 204 12.21 16.06 19.64
CA LYS A 204 12.17 16.99 18.51
C LYS A 204 13.58 17.38 18.10
N THR A 205 13.90 17.22 16.82
CA THR A 205 15.19 17.68 16.31
C THR A 205 15.17 19.20 16.21
N ILE A 206 15.84 19.87 17.15
CA ILE A 206 16.04 21.32 17.05
C ILE A 206 17.01 21.53 15.89
N LYS A 207 16.48 21.96 14.73
CA LYS A 207 17.29 22.44 13.60
C LYS A 207 17.99 23.73 14.01
N PHE A 208 19.07 23.59 14.77
CA PHE A 208 19.88 24.71 15.19
C PHE A 208 20.46 25.38 13.93
N PRO A 209 20.32 26.71 13.77
CA PRO A 209 20.79 27.41 12.59
C PRO A 209 22.32 27.54 12.63
N LEU A 210 23.00 26.42 12.39
CA LEU A 210 24.45 26.32 12.42
C LEU A 210 25.09 27.30 11.43
N MET A 211 24.52 27.44 10.23
CA MET A 211 25.03 28.35 9.20
C MET A 211 24.96 29.83 9.62
N PRO A 212 23.82 30.37 10.09
CA PRO A 212 23.78 31.71 10.67
C PRO A 212 24.71 31.92 11.86
N MET A 213 24.85 30.94 12.76
CA MET A 213 25.77 31.06 13.90
C MET A 213 27.24 31.11 13.46
N ILE A 214 27.66 30.22 12.54
CA ILE A 214 29.03 30.23 12.00
C ILE A 214 29.30 31.55 11.27
N ALA A 215 28.36 32.01 10.42
CA ALA A 215 28.50 33.28 9.73
C ALA A 215 28.67 34.46 10.70
N GLY A 216 27.88 34.48 11.78
CA GLY A 216 28.01 35.47 12.86
C GLY A 216 29.40 35.45 13.50
N LEU A 217 29.91 34.27 13.87
CA LEU A 217 31.25 34.12 14.45
C LEU A 217 32.36 34.56 13.49
N VAL A 218 32.27 34.23 12.20
CA VAL A 218 33.23 34.65 11.18
C VAL A 218 33.25 36.17 11.02
N VAL A 219 32.08 36.81 10.99
CA VAL A 219 31.98 38.27 10.90
C VAL A 219 32.57 38.95 12.14
N VAL A 220 32.25 38.46 13.35
CA VAL A 220 32.84 38.98 14.59
C VAL A 220 34.36 38.80 14.60
N GLY A 221 34.87 37.64 14.16
CA GLY A 221 36.30 37.38 14.06
C GLY A 221 37.02 38.32 13.07
N LEU A 222 36.46 38.50 11.86
CA LEU A 222 37.02 39.39 10.83
C LEU A 222 36.99 40.85 11.28
N THR A 223 35.89 41.31 11.88
CA THR A 223 35.77 42.69 12.37
C THR A 223 36.77 42.97 13.51
N ALA A 224 36.96 42.03 14.45
CA ALA A 224 37.97 42.13 15.49
C ALA A 224 39.40 42.17 14.91
N LEU A 225 39.70 41.29 13.94
CA LEU A 225 41.00 41.27 13.26
C LEU A 225 41.29 42.62 12.57
N LEU A 226 40.32 43.15 11.82
CA LEU A 226 40.44 44.45 11.16
C LEU A 226 40.65 45.59 12.16
N ALA A 227 39.97 45.57 13.30
CA ALA A 227 40.17 46.57 14.36
C ALA A 227 41.58 46.50 14.97
N VAL A 228 42.12 45.30 15.19
CA VAL A 228 43.50 45.10 15.68
C VAL A 228 44.51 45.60 14.64
N LEU A 229 44.35 45.21 13.37
CA LEU A 229 45.23 45.67 12.29
C LEU A 229 45.21 47.20 12.15
N ALA A 230 44.04 47.83 12.23
CA ALA A 230 43.91 49.27 12.19
C ALA A 230 44.62 49.96 13.37
N ARG A 231 44.50 49.41 14.59
CA ARG A 231 45.24 49.90 15.76
C ARG A 231 46.75 49.76 15.57
N TRP A 232 47.22 48.60 15.12
CA TRP A 232 48.65 48.34 14.87
C TRP A 232 49.23 49.29 13.81
N GLN A 233 48.55 49.46 12.68
CA GLN A 233 48.98 50.41 11.64
C GLN A 233 49.04 51.86 12.14
N ARG A 234 48.16 52.24 13.08
CA ARG A 234 48.16 53.57 13.67
C ARG A 234 49.35 53.78 14.61
N ILE A 235 49.69 52.77 15.40
CA ILE A 235 50.88 52.76 16.27
C ILE A 235 52.15 52.86 15.42
N MET A 236 52.29 52.01 14.39
CA MET A 236 53.45 52.04 13.49
C MET A 236 53.60 53.39 12.76
N ARG A 237 52.50 54.04 12.39
CA ARG A 237 52.53 55.38 11.80
C ARG A 237 53.02 56.45 12.79
N LEU A 238 52.64 56.36 14.06
CA LEU A 238 53.08 57.29 15.09
C LEU A 238 54.57 57.12 15.38
N GLU A 239 55.06 55.88 15.50
CA GLU A 239 56.49 55.59 15.66
C GLU A 239 57.33 56.05 14.47
N LEU A 240 56.82 55.90 13.25
CA LEU A 240 57.49 56.41 12.04
C LEU A 240 57.54 57.95 11.99
N HIS A 241 56.51 58.62 12.51
CA HIS A 241 56.48 60.09 12.58
C HIS A 241 57.44 60.64 13.64
N THR A 242 57.51 60.01 14.81
CA THR A 242 58.50 60.36 15.85
C THR A 242 59.92 60.11 15.36
N LEU A 243 60.20 58.99 14.67
CA LEU A 243 61.50 58.72 14.07
C LEU A 243 61.91 59.74 12.99
N LYS A 244 60.95 60.20 12.16
CA LYS A 244 61.21 61.27 11.17
C LYS A 244 61.49 62.62 11.81
N LEU A 245 60.85 62.94 12.94
CA LEU A 245 61.07 64.19 13.68
C LEU A 245 62.42 64.21 14.41
N THR A 246 62.91 63.06 14.90
CA THR A 246 64.25 62.94 15.50
C THR A 246 65.39 62.99 14.47
N HIS A 247 65.10 62.88 13.17
CA HIS A 247 66.10 62.95 12.10
C HIS A 247 66.21 64.35 11.45
N TYR A 248 65.37 65.29 11.90
CA TYR A 248 65.32 66.70 11.45
C TYR A 248 65.89 67.69 12.49
N TYR A 249 66.48 67.18 13.58
CA TYR A 249 67.25 67.92 14.57
C TYR A 249 68.69 67.43 14.60
#